data_AF-A0A559PKY5-F1
#
_entry.id   AF-A0A559PKY5-F1
#
_cell.length_a   1.000
_cell.length_b   1.000
_cell.length_c   1.000
_cell.angle_alpha   90.00
_cell.angle_beta   90.00
_cell.angle_gamma   90.00
#
_symmetry.space_group_name_H-M   'P 1'
#
loop_
_entity.id
_entity.type
_entity.pdbx_description
1 polymer ?
#
loop_
_entity_poly.entity_id
_entity_poly.type
_entity_poly.pdbx_seq_one_letter_code
_entity_poly.pdbx_strand_id
1 'polypeptide(L)'
;MKTIKIISLSLLSVIGFTSCSSDDDNNDDDIPVVTTYSTSFGELNNSAVSGTATISIEDNKMTVEINASGLVADQAHPQHIHGKDANNEDATCPPASADTDGDGIITIPEGAPFYGGVLLPLDEFPTADATGNINYTKTFTLGEGDMPTLEALLPLENRAIVLHGLMQDDTYVATIPVACAQIVKD
;
A
#
# COMPACT_ATOMS: atom_id res chain seq x y z
N MET A 1 -2.32 -39.33 -57.01
CA MET A 1 -3.66 -39.98 -57.06
C MET A 1 -4.65 -39.00 -56.46
N LYS A 2 -5.40 -38.22 -57.28
CA LYS A 2 -6.86 -38.38 -57.53
C LYS A 2 -7.63 -38.64 -56.22
N THR A 3 -8.52 -37.77 -55.75
CA THR A 3 -9.72 -37.30 -56.49
C THR A 3 -10.31 -35.98 -55.95
N ILE A 4 -10.86 -35.22 -56.90
CA ILE A 4 -11.75 -34.06 -56.77
C ILE A 4 -13.16 -34.48 -56.30
N LYS A 5 -13.87 -33.60 -55.58
CA LYS A 5 -15.34 -33.47 -55.68
C LYS A 5 -15.78 -32.02 -55.39
N ILE A 6 -16.54 -31.47 -56.33
CA ILE A 6 -17.22 -30.17 -56.37
C ILE A 6 -18.68 -30.38 -55.92
N ILE A 7 -19.35 -29.36 -55.35
CA ILE A 7 -20.80 -29.01 -55.37
C ILE A 7 -20.96 -27.79 -54.41
N SER A 8 -21.07 -26.53 -54.86
CA SER A 8 -22.25 -25.77 -55.33
C SER A 8 -23.42 -25.70 -54.34
N LEU A 9 -23.69 -24.53 -53.71
CA LEU A 9 -25.03 -23.95 -53.64
C LEU A 9 -25.03 -22.46 -53.23
N SER A 10 -26.04 -21.79 -53.75
CA SER A 10 -26.25 -20.37 -54.05
C SER A 10 -26.79 -19.47 -52.92
N LEU A 11 -26.47 -18.18 -53.09
CA LEU A 11 -27.18 -16.93 -52.73
C LEU A 11 -28.24 -16.95 -51.62
N LEU A 12 -28.01 -16.11 -50.61
CA LEU A 12 -29.09 -15.43 -49.88
C LEU A 12 -28.83 -13.91 -49.87
N SER A 13 -29.80 -13.20 -50.43
CA SER A 13 -29.97 -11.74 -50.44
C SER A 13 -30.20 -11.19 -49.03
N VAL A 14 -29.70 -9.99 -48.71
CA VAL A 14 -30.52 -8.78 -48.46
C VAL A 14 -29.57 -7.58 -48.27
N ILE A 15 -29.89 -6.51 -49.01
CA ILE A 15 -29.28 -5.19 -48.98
C ILE A 15 -29.88 -4.40 -47.80
N GLY A 16 -29.03 -3.71 -47.05
CA GLY A 16 -29.46 -2.76 -46.02
C GLY A 16 -28.29 -1.93 -45.49
N PHE A 17 -27.68 -1.12 -46.36
CA PHE A 17 -26.73 -0.09 -45.91
C PHE A 17 -27.52 1.02 -45.20
N THR A 18 -27.55 0.99 -43.88
CA THR A 18 -27.76 2.22 -43.11
C THR A 18 -26.44 2.98 -43.09
N SER A 19 -26.42 4.06 -43.86
CA SER A 19 -25.35 5.05 -43.85
C SER A 19 -25.44 5.83 -42.54
N CYS A 20 -24.50 5.61 -41.64
CA CYS A 20 -24.14 6.60 -40.61
C CYS A 20 -22.67 6.96 -40.84
N SER A 21 -22.45 8.13 -41.44
CA SER A 21 -21.20 8.87 -41.28
C SER A 21 -21.13 9.37 -39.85
N SER A 22 -20.00 9.13 -39.18
CA SER A 22 -19.36 10.10 -38.29
C SER A 22 -17.89 9.68 -38.19
N ASP A 23 -17.05 10.50 -38.81
CA ASP A 23 -15.62 10.59 -38.54
C ASP A 23 -15.43 10.94 -37.05
N ASP A 24 -14.53 10.25 -36.34
CA ASP A 24 -13.75 10.68 -35.16
C ASP A 24 -13.41 9.47 -34.28
N ASP A 25 -12.21 8.90 -34.42
CA ASP A 25 -11.58 8.08 -33.38
C ASP A 25 -10.10 8.46 -33.27
N ASN A 26 -9.85 9.75 -32.97
CA ASN A 26 -8.63 10.18 -32.32
C ASN A 26 -8.88 10.14 -30.80
N ASN A 27 -8.66 8.99 -30.18
CA ASN A 27 -7.95 8.87 -28.91
C ASN A 27 -7.78 7.40 -28.57
N ASP A 28 -6.55 6.93 -28.66
CA ASP A 28 -6.06 5.88 -27.77
C ASP A 28 -6.12 6.48 -26.36
N ASP A 29 -7.27 6.35 -25.70
CA ASP A 29 -7.43 6.75 -24.30
C ASP A 29 -6.56 5.79 -23.48
N ASP A 30 -5.32 6.22 -23.27
CA ASP A 30 -4.37 5.72 -22.29
C ASP A 30 -5.05 5.75 -20.90
N ILE A 31 -5.81 4.70 -20.58
CA ILE A 31 -6.38 4.54 -19.25
C ILE A 31 -5.18 4.33 -18.32
N PRO A 32 -4.96 5.23 -17.35
CA PRO A 32 -3.83 5.09 -16.45
C PRO A 32 -3.93 3.73 -15.73
N VAL A 33 -2.87 2.93 -15.87
CA VAL A 33 -2.78 1.64 -15.20
C VAL A 33 -2.47 1.90 -13.73
N VAL A 34 -3.52 1.95 -12.91
CA VAL A 34 -3.38 2.09 -11.46
C VAL A 34 -3.25 0.70 -10.85
N THR A 35 -2.15 0.45 -10.15
CA THR A 35 -1.99 -0.75 -9.31
C THR A 35 -2.35 -0.42 -7.88
N THR A 36 -3.23 -1.20 -7.27
CA THR A 36 -3.66 -0.99 -5.88
C THR A 36 -3.21 -2.11 -4.96
N TYR A 37 -2.98 -1.72 -3.71
CA TYR A 37 -2.63 -2.59 -2.60
C TYR A 37 -3.44 -2.15 -1.39
N SER A 38 -3.80 -3.09 -0.54
CA SER A 38 -4.49 -2.82 0.71
C SER A 38 -3.95 -3.66 1.85
N THR A 39 -4.19 -3.19 3.08
CA THR A 39 -3.89 -3.95 4.28
C THR A 39 -4.69 -3.46 5.49
N SER A 40 -4.79 -4.31 6.50
CA SER A 40 -5.43 -4.03 7.78
C SER A 40 -4.41 -4.10 8.90
N PHE A 41 -4.41 -3.10 9.77
CA PHE A 41 -3.48 -3.02 10.89
C PHE A 41 -3.84 -4.00 12.00
N GLY A 42 -2.84 -4.78 12.42
CA GLY A 42 -2.83 -5.45 13.72
C GLY A 42 -2.18 -4.54 14.77
N GLU A 43 -2.74 -4.52 15.97
CA GLU A 43 -2.15 -3.77 17.08
C GLU A 43 -0.78 -4.34 17.48
N LEU A 44 0.09 -3.47 17.98
CA LEU A 44 1.31 -3.80 18.69
C LEU A 44 1.26 -3.14 20.07
N ASN A 45 2.00 -3.70 21.03
CA ASN A 45 2.18 -3.12 22.36
C ASN A 45 0.85 -2.82 23.11
N ASN A 46 -0.16 -3.66 22.88
CA ASN A 46 -1.50 -3.52 23.47
C ASN A 46 -2.10 -2.12 23.24
N SER A 47 -1.79 -1.50 22.10
CA SER A 47 -2.17 -0.13 21.79
C SER A 47 -3.67 0.07 21.55
N ALA A 48 -4.42 -1.01 21.30
CA ALA A 48 -5.79 -1.00 20.77
C ALA A 48 -5.93 -0.32 19.39
N VAL A 49 -4.82 0.00 18.72
CA VAL A 49 -4.84 0.65 17.41
C VAL A 49 -5.31 -0.35 16.36
N SER A 50 -6.27 0.08 15.55
CA SER A 50 -6.76 -0.67 14.39
C SER A 50 -7.08 0.28 13.25
N GLY A 51 -7.08 -0.23 12.03
CA GLY A 51 -7.29 0.58 10.84
C GLY A 51 -6.99 -0.16 9.55
N THR A 52 -6.99 0.58 8.45
CA THR A 52 -6.64 0.09 7.12
C THR A 52 -5.71 1.06 6.41
N ALA A 53 -4.91 0.54 5.49
CA ALA A 53 -4.15 1.34 4.54
C ALA A 53 -4.43 0.89 3.11
N THR A 54 -4.47 1.84 2.19
CA THR A 54 -4.55 1.62 0.75
C THR A 54 -3.40 2.34 0.08
N ILE A 55 -2.75 1.69 -0.89
CA ILE A 55 -1.70 2.28 -1.72
C ILE A 55 -2.12 2.16 -3.18
N SER A 56 -2.11 3.28 -3.88
CA SER A 56 -2.37 3.35 -5.32
C SER A 56 -1.12 3.86 -6.03
N ILE A 57 -0.64 3.13 -7.03
CA ILE A 57 0.50 3.51 -7.86
C ILE A 57 0.03 3.79 -9.29
N GLU A 58 0.36 4.98 -9.77
CA GLU A 58 0.19 5.44 -11.16
C GLU A 58 1.53 6.02 -11.61
N ASP A 59 2.19 5.37 -12.58
CA ASP A 59 3.57 5.67 -12.99
C ASP A 59 4.56 5.69 -11.81
N ASN A 60 5.13 6.85 -11.48
CA ASN A 60 6.00 7.06 -10.33
C ASN A 60 5.28 7.75 -9.15
N LYS A 61 3.96 7.93 -9.21
CA LYS A 61 3.18 8.52 -8.14
C LYS A 61 2.59 7.42 -7.27
N MET A 62 2.95 7.44 -6.00
CA MET A 62 2.38 6.56 -4.97
C MET A 62 1.46 7.39 -4.07
N THR A 63 0.17 7.09 -4.06
CA THR A 63 -0.78 7.66 -3.10
C THR A 63 -1.01 6.67 -1.98
N VAL A 64 -0.78 7.09 -0.74
CA VAL A 64 -1.00 6.30 0.47
C VAL A 64 -2.16 6.92 1.25
N GLU A 65 -3.18 6.13 1.51
CA GLU A 65 -4.30 6.47 2.39
C GLU A 65 -4.25 5.58 3.63
N ILE A 66 -4.36 6.18 4.82
CA ILE A 66 -4.41 5.47 6.11
C ILE A 66 -5.57 6.01 6.93
N ASN A 67 -6.46 5.11 7.34
CA ASN A 67 -7.51 5.39 8.31
C ASN A 67 -7.27 4.50 9.53
N ALA A 68 -7.01 5.11 10.69
CA ALA A 68 -6.76 4.37 11.92
C ALA A 68 -7.43 5.04 13.13
N SER A 69 -7.74 4.22 14.12
CA SER A 69 -8.40 4.58 15.38
C SER A 69 -7.70 3.93 16.56
N GLY A 70 -7.94 4.42 17.78
CA GLY A 70 -7.29 3.93 19.00
C GLY A 70 -5.89 4.52 19.22
N LEU A 71 -5.52 5.53 18.45
CA LEU A 71 -4.25 6.26 18.59
C LEU A 71 -4.30 7.22 19.79
N VAL A 72 -3.13 7.70 20.21
CA VAL A 72 -3.04 8.68 21.31
C VAL A 72 -3.59 10.02 20.83
N ALA A 73 -4.68 10.47 21.43
CA ALA A 73 -5.34 11.72 21.04
C ALA A 73 -4.41 12.94 21.11
N ASP A 74 -4.60 13.87 20.17
CA ASP A 74 -3.87 15.13 20.06
C ASP A 74 -2.34 14.99 19.94
N GLN A 75 -1.84 13.82 19.53
CA GLN A 75 -0.43 13.55 19.26
C GLN A 75 -0.17 13.23 17.79
N ALA A 76 1.02 13.62 17.29
CA ALA A 76 1.48 13.27 15.95
C ALA A 76 1.99 11.84 15.92
N HIS A 77 1.53 11.03 14.97
CA HIS A 77 1.88 9.60 14.86
C HIS A 77 2.81 9.35 13.68
N PRO A 78 4.12 9.12 13.91
CA PRO A 78 5.05 8.74 12.86
C PRO A 78 4.61 7.45 12.18
N GLN A 79 4.83 7.38 10.87
CA GLN A 79 4.38 6.27 10.04
C GLN A 79 5.35 6.06 8.88
N HIS A 80 5.66 4.79 8.59
CA HIS A 80 6.69 4.44 7.63
C HIS A 80 6.31 3.17 6.87
N ILE A 81 6.74 3.09 5.60
CA ILE A 81 6.89 1.81 4.90
C ILE A 81 8.28 1.26 5.24
N HIS A 82 8.30 0.04 5.77
CA HIS A 82 9.48 -0.70 6.15
C HIS A 82 9.77 -1.87 5.20
N GLY A 83 11.03 -2.27 5.15
CA GLY A 83 11.47 -3.43 4.39
C GLY A 83 12.80 -3.98 4.89
N LYS A 84 13.06 -5.23 4.52
CA LYS A 84 14.33 -5.92 4.78
C LYS A 84 15.36 -5.58 3.72
N ASP A 85 16.63 -5.54 4.12
CA ASP A 85 17.76 -5.20 3.22
C ASP A 85 17.87 -6.15 2.02
N ALA A 86 17.46 -7.41 2.20
CA ALA A 86 17.28 -8.34 1.11
C ALA A 86 15.89 -8.16 0.50
N ASN A 87 15.83 -7.74 -0.77
CA ASN A 87 14.58 -7.60 -1.54
C ASN A 87 13.72 -8.88 -1.63
N ASN A 88 14.24 -10.01 -1.16
CA ASN A 88 13.61 -11.32 -1.20
C ASN A 88 13.10 -11.78 0.17
N GLU A 89 13.24 -10.96 1.22
CA GLU A 89 12.72 -11.25 2.56
C GLU A 89 11.50 -10.40 2.85
N ASP A 90 10.47 -11.04 3.41
CA ASP A 90 9.23 -10.37 3.76
C ASP A 90 9.39 -9.61 5.07
N ALA A 91 9.09 -8.31 5.04
CA ALA A 91 8.82 -7.56 6.26
C ALA A 91 7.57 -8.16 6.92
N THR A 92 7.68 -8.50 8.20
CA THR A 92 6.59 -9.07 8.99
C THR A 92 6.32 -8.22 10.22
N CYS A 93 5.10 -8.32 10.74
CA CYS A 93 4.80 -7.71 12.02
C CYS A 93 5.42 -8.50 13.15
N PRO A 94 6.08 -7.83 14.12
CA PRO A 94 6.76 -8.51 15.20
C PRO A 94 5.75 -9.29 16.05
N PRO A 95 6.03 -10.57 16.38
CA PRO A 95 5.23 -11.32 17.33
C PRO A 95 5.45 -10.78 18.74
N ALA A 96 4.59 -11.16 19.69
CA ALA A 96 4.77 -10.82 21.09
C ALA A 96 6.12 -11.30 21.68
N SER A 97 6.71 -12.36 21.12
CA SER A 97 8.04 -12.84 21.52
C SER A 97 9.21 -11.96 21.03
N ALA A 98 8.93 -10.88 20.31
CA ALA A 98 9.93 -9.89 19.93
C ALA A 98 10.37 -9.01 21.11
N ASP A 99 9.55 -8.90 22.17
CA ASP A 99 9.93 -8.31 23.44
C ASP A 99 11.00 -9.21 24.11
N THR A 100 12.26 -8.81 23.96
CA THR A 100 13.42 -9.62 24.33
C THR A 100 13.89 -9.38 25.74
N ASP A 101 13.62 -8.20 26.31
CA ASP A 101 13.95 -7.87 27.69
C ASP A 101 12.78 -8.12 28.67
N GLY A 102 11.57 -8.34 28.16
CA GLY A 102 10.39 -8.76 28.90
C GLY A 102 9.72 -7.61 29.65
N ASP A 103 9.90 -6.36 29.20
CA ASP A 103 9.29 -5.18 29.80
C ASP A 103 7.83 -4.94 29.35
N GLY A 104 7.35 -5.75 28.40
CA GLY A 104 6.00 -5.69 27.84
C GLY A 104 5.86 -4.78 26.62
N ILE A 105 6.95 -4.19 26.12
CA ILE A 105 6.96 -3.25 25.00
C ILE A 105 7.97 -3.71 23.95
N ILE A 106 7.49 -3.96 22.75
CA ILE A 106 8.33 -4.14 21.56
C ILE A 106 8.81 -2.76 21.11
N THR A 107 10.09 -2.48 21.32
CA THR A 107 10.75 -1.25 20.88
C THR A 107 11.16 -1.30 19.39
N ILE A 108 11.71 -0.19 18.84
CA ILE A 108 12.23 -0.19 17.47
C ILE A 108 13.34 -1.24 17.29
N PRO A 109 14.39 -1.30 18.15
CA PRO A 109 15.44 -2.32 18.01
C PRO A 109 14.91 -3.76 18.02
N GLU A 110 13.83 -4.03 18.75
CA GLU A 110 13.22 -5.36 18.87
C GLU A 110 12.29 -5.70 17.71
N GLY A 111 11.61 -4.70 17.15
CA GLY A 111 10.77 -4.85 15.97
C GLY A 111 11.55 -4.88 14.65
N ALA A 112 12.71 -4.21 14.58
CA ALA A 112 13.53 -4.13 13.38
C ALA A 112 13.93 -5.50 12.78
N PRO A 113 14.25 -6.55 13.59
CA PRO A 113 14.40 -7.93 13.11
C PRO A 113 13.19 -8.52 12.39
N PHE A 114 12.01 -7.88 12.41
CA PHE A 114 10.79 -8.35 11.73
C PHE A 114 10.39 -7.46 10.55
N TYR A 115 10.11 -6.17 10.78
CA TYR A 115 9.66 -5.27 9.70
C TYR A 115 10.82 -4.65 8.91
N GLY A 116 12.04 -4.62 9.47
CA GLY A 116 13.23 -4.09 8.80
C GLY A 116 13.44 -2.58 8.94
N GLY A 117 14.29 -2.02 8.09
CA GLY A 117 14.60 -0.58 8.08
C GLY A 117 13.47 0.24 7.47
N VAL A 118 13.51 1.57 7.68
CA VAL A 118 12.61 2.50 7.00
C VAL A 118 13.03 2.61 5.54
N LEU A 119 12.11 2.35 4.61
CA LEU A 119 12.31 2.58 3.18
C LEU A 119 11.69 3.89 2.72
N LEU A 120 10.52 4.22 3.25
CA LEU A 120 9.81 5.46 2.94
C LEU A 120 9.15 6.03 4.21
N PRO A 121 9.63 7.18 4.73
CA PRO A 121 8.86 7.95 5.69
C PRO A 121 7.59 8.50 5.04
N LEU A 122 6.45 8.29 5.69
CA LEU A 122 5.19 8.87 5.24
C LEU A 122 5.07 10.29 5.83
N ASP A 123 5.97 11.17 5.40
CA ASP A 123 6.19 12.54 5.88
C ASP A 123 4.90 13.34 6.06
N GLU A 124 4.94 14.40 6.88
CA GLU A 124 3.73 15.13 7.35
C GLU A 124 2.84 14.22 8.18
N PHE A 125 3.44 13.58 9.18
CA PHE A 125 2.78 12.66 10.09
C PHE A 125 1.47 13.25 10.64
N PRO A 126 0.36 12.49 10.56
CA PRO A 126 -0.93 12.98 11.01
C PRO A 126 -0.94 13.14 12.53
N THR A 127 -1.61 14.18 13.01
CA THR A 127 -1.99 14.30 14.42
C THR A 127 -3.36 13.65 14.61
N ALA A 128 -3.46 12.72 15.54
CA ALA A 128 -4.74 12.10 15.86
C ALA A 128 -5.69 13.14 16.47
N ASP A 129 -6.97 13.05 16.13
CA ASP A 129 -7.99 13.92 16.71
C ASP A 129 -8.23 13.63 18.20
N ALA A 130 -9.11 14.41 18.83
CA ALA A 130 -9.47 14.27 20.24
C ALA A 130 -10.08 12.89 20.61
N THR A 131 -10.42 12.07 19.61
CA THR A 131 -10.94 10.72 19.77
C THR A 131 -9.95 9.63 19.33
N GLY A 132 -8.71 10.00 19.02
CA GLY A 132 -7.65 9.05 18.65
C GLY A 132 -7.77 8.53 17.22
N ASN A 133 -8.38 9.30 16.31
CA ASN A 133 -8.50 8.91 14.90
C ASN A 133 -7.57 9.73 14.00
N ILE A 134 -7.07 9.09 12.95
CA ILE A 134 -6.41 9.74 11.81
C ILE A 134 -7.10 9.38 10.51
N ASN A 135 -7.15 10.34 9.60
CA ASN A 135 -7.36 10.13 8.18
C ASN A 135 -6.21 10.83 7.46
N TYR A 136 -5.29 10.03 6.92
CA TYR A 136 -4.09 10.49 6.25
C TYR A 136 -4.18 10.13 4.77
N THR A 137 -3.89 11.10 3.91
CA THR A 137 -3.76 10.87 2.47
C THR A 137 -2.59 11.69 1.95
N LYS A 138 -1.63 11.04 1.30
CA LYS A 138 -0.50 11.73 0.68
C LYS A 138 -0.05 11.05 -0.59
N THR A 139 0.27 11.86 -1.58
CA THR A 139 0.88 11.42 -2.83
C THR A 139 2.37 11.75 -2.84
N PHE A 140 3.18 10.73 -3.09
CA PHE A 140 4.62 10.79 -3.20
C PHE A 140 5.03 10.66 -4.67
N THR A 141 5.89 11.55 -5.13
CA THR A 141 6.52 11.42 -6.46
C THR A 141 7.85 10.71 -6.26
N LEU A 142 7.91 9.43 -6.67
CA LEU A 142 9.04 8.54 -6.46
C LEU A 142 10.15 8.80 -7.48
N GLY A 143 11.40 8.60 -7.06
CA GLY A 143 12.60 8.81 -7.89
C GLY A 143 12.99 10.28 -8.13
N GLU A 144 12.36 11.21 -7.41
CA GLU A 144 12.71 12.64 -7.44
C GLU A 144 13.30 13.11 -6.11
N GLY A 145 14.36 13.93 -6.16
CA GLY A 145 15.03 14.42 -4.95
C GLY A 145 15.60 13.28 -4.11
N ASP A 146 15.27 13.28 -2.82
CA ASP A 146 15.70 12.25 -1.85
C ASP A 146 14.71 11.06 -1.78
N MET A 147 13.67 11.03 -2.61
CA MET A 147 12.66 9.97 -2.62
C MET A 147 13.20 8.68 -3.26
N PRO A 148 12.92 7.49 -2.69
CA PRO A 148 13.27 6.23 -3.33
C PRO A 148 12.55 6.07 -4.68
N THR A 149 13.15 5.29 -5.58
CA THR A 149 12.47 4.88 -6.82
C THR A 149 11.40 3.83 -6.52
N LEU A 150 10.41 3.69 -7.41
CA LEU A 150 9.43 2.61 -7.30
C LEU A 150 10.11 1.23 -7.31
N GLU A 151 11.13 1.05 -8.16
CA GLU A 151 11.91 -0.19 -8.24
C GLU A 151 12.57 -0.56 -6.89
N ALA A 152 13.04 0.42 -6.12
CA ALA A 152 13.61 0.18 -4.80
C ALA A 152 12.57 -0.25 -3.75
N LEU A 153 11.31 0.14 -3.92
CA LEU A 153 10.21 -0.25 -3.03
C LEU A 153 9.61 -1.61 -3.38
N LEU A 154 9.73 -2.04 -4.65
CA LEU A 154 9.14 -3.28 -5.13
C LEU A 154 9.95 -4.54 -4.73
N PRO A 155 9.28 -5.70 -4.59
CA PRO A 155 7.83 -5.86 -4.54
C PRO A 155 7.24 -5.27 -3.25
N LEU A 156 6.10 -4.58 -3.34
CA LEU A 156 5.47 -3.96 -2.17
C LEU A 156 4.91 -5.00 -1.21
N GLU A 157 4.56 -6.18 -1.72
CA GLU A 157 4.08 -7.33 -0.93
C GLU A 157 5.11 -7.81 0.11
N ASN A 158 6.40 -7.49 -0.09
CA ASN A 158 7.47 -7.81 0.85
C ASN A 158 7.68 -6.70 1.90
N ARG A 159 6.79 -5.70 1.97
CA ARG A 159 6.91 -4.52 2.83
C ARG A 159 5.80 -4.49 3.87
N ALA A 160 6.06 -3.76 4.94
CA ALA A 160 5.10 -3.53 6.02
C ALA A 160 4.96 -2.05 6.31
N ILE A 161 3.76 -1.62 6.69
CA ILE A 161 3.51 -0.28 7.22
C ILE A 161 3.52 -0.37 8.75
N VAL A 162 4.25 0.51 9.41
CA VAL A 162 4.30 0.59 10.87
C VAL A 162 3.86 1.99 11.30
N LEU A 163 2.90 2.04 12.23
CA LEU A 163 2.48 3.26 12.91
C LEU A 163 3.14 3.31 14.30
N HIS A 164 3.52 4.50 14.76
CA HIS A 164 4.19 4.70 16.04
C HIS A 164 3.46 5.73 16.90
N GLY A 165 3.80 5.78 18.19
CA GLY A 165 3.30 6.77 19.14
C GLY A 165 2.44 6.15 20.23
N LEU A 166 3.07 5.68 21.30
CA LEU A 166 2.41 5.06 22.45
C LEU A 166 2.50 5.97 23.67
N MET A 167 1.53 5.86 24.60
CA MET A 167 1.70 6.35 25.97
C MET A 167 2.44 5.29 26.81
N GLN A 168 3.60 5.64 27.34
CA GLN A 168 4.38 4.82 28.26
C GLN A 168 4.63 5.64 29.54
N ASP A 169 4.20 5.12 30.69
CA ASP A 169 4.34 5.78 32.00
C ASP A 169 3.90 7.26 31.98
N ASP A 170 2.66 7.49 31.53
CA ASP A 170 2.05 8.82 31.37
C ASP A 170 2.80 9.78 30.43
N THR A 171 3.74 9.28 29.64
CA THR A 171 4.54 10.04 28.69
C THR A 171 4.28 9.56 27.27
N TYR A 172 4.07 10.50 26.34
CA TYR A 172 3.98 10.16 24.92
C TYR A 172 5.37 9.85 24.35
N VAL A 173 5.51 8.68 23.72
CA VAL A 173 6.74 8.21 23.08
C VAL A 173 6.48 7.93 21.60
N ALA A 174 6.84 8.91 20.76
CA ALA A 174 6.61 8.89 19.31
C ALA A 174 7.28 7.73 18.57
N THR A 175 8.27 7.06 19.17
CA THR A 175 9.06 6.01 18.52
C THR A 175 8.52 4.61 18.76
N ILE A 176 7.67 4.39 19.76
CA ILE A 176 7.19 3.04 20.07
C ILE A 176 6.18 2.60 18.99
N PRO A 177 6.39 1.45 18.31
CA PRO A 177 5.41 0.90 17.37
C PRO A 177 4.07 0.63 18.07
N VAL A 178 2.96 1.01 17.43
CA VAL A 178 1.61 0.79 17.95
C VAL A 178 0.75 -0.05 17.03
N ALA A 179 1.07 -0.12 15.74
CA ALA A 179 0.39 -1.00 14.81
C ALA A 179 1.31 -1.38 13.66
N CYS A 180 1.05 -2.55 13.08
CA CYS A 180 1.77 -3.03 11.90
C CYS A 180 0.83 -3.75 10.94
N ALA A 181 1.10 -3.62 9.64
CA ALA A 181 0.35 -4.28 8.58
C ALA A 181 1.27 -4.67 7.42
N GLN A 182 1.23 -5.93 6.97
CA GLN A 182 1.93 -6.35 5.75
C GLN A 182 1.11 -5.96 4.52
N ILE A 183 1.76 -5.40 3.49
CA ILE A 183 1.05 -4.90 2.31
C ILE A 183 0.61 -6.09 1.43
N VAL A 184 -0.63 -6.06 0.96
CA VAL A 184 -1.18 -7.10 0.08
C VAL A 184 -1.66 -6.45 -1.22
N LYS A 185 -1.39 -7.09 -2.35
CA LYS A 185 -1.90 -6.64 -3.64
C LYS A 185 -3.38 -7.00 -3.79
N ASP A 186 -4.18 -6.05 -4.29
CA ASP A 186 -5.61 -6.25 -4.55
C ASP A 186 -5.89 -7.12 -5.78
#